data_AF-A0A968H5K0-F1
#
_entry.id   AF-A0A968H5K0-F1
#
_cell.length_a   1.000
_cell.length_b   1.000
_cell.length_c   1.000
_cell.angle_alpha   90.00
_cell.angle_beta   90.00
_cell.angle_gamma   90.00
#
_symmetry.space_group_name_H-M   'P 1'
#
loop_
_entity.id
_entity.type
_entity.pdbx_description
1 polymer ?
#
loop_
_entity_poly.entity_id
_entity_poly.type
_entity_poly.pdbx_seq_one_letter_code
_entity_poly.pdbx_strand_id
1 'polypeptide(L)'
;MSGRAPLLYGLFAVIGVVAAVVFSMTLGSGGSPVAATGSPPTSLASGEPSPGGSAAPSPSGESSAEPQPTAAPTAPPTPTPQPTKTPRPTSTPNTNPTIVSFEAPKTEDCTNASAGSITLSWEIDNATGVTLSIEGGGIYATYPGLSQTVEVPFGCEQNDLTKTYTLTTTGGVGPPATVTKKVTAKAPKIKSFTLGPANCPSGSGNIEIDLSYEIVAATGAQLKIDGAVWANYSSKVVNTTISFNCANPDPQTYRLTTTGGYGKADTMKIVVERVLL
;
A
#
# COMPACT_ATOMS: atom_id res chain seq x y z
N MET A 1 -65.21 44.53 11.91
CA MET A 1 -66.22 43.66 11.27
C MET A 1 -65.70 43.26 9.89
N SER A 2 -65.46 41.96 9.74
CA SER A 2 -65.54 41.13 8.52
C SER A 2 -64.89 41.55 7.20
N GLY A 3 -64.04 40.65 6.68
CA GLY A 3 -63.68 40.54 5.26
C GLY A 3 -62.47 39.64 5.02
N ARG A 4 -62.50 38.37 5.43
CA ARG A 4 -62.52 37.16 4.56
C ARG A 4 -61.38 37.05 3.52
N ALA A 5 -60.51 36.06 3.73
CA ALA A 5 -59.61 35.45 2.74
C ALA A 5 -60.38 34.67 1.66
N PRO A 6 -59.72 34.25 0.55
CA PRO A 6 -59.30 32.85 0.49
C PRO A 6 -57.99 32.53 -0.29
N LEU A 7 -57.32 31.48 0.20
CA LEU A 7 -56.73 30.33 -0.52
C LEU A 7 -56.25 30.49 -1.98
N LEU A 8 -54.96 30.18 -2.18
CA LEU A 8 -54.50 29.50 -3.40
C LEU A 8 -53.47 28.42 -3.02
N TYR A 9 -53.98 27.19 -2.98
CA TYR A 9 -53.23 25.93 -2.95
C TYR A 9 -52.50 25.78 -4.29
N GLY A 10 -51.18 25.87 -4.28
CA GLY A 10 -50.32 25.45 -5.39
C GLY A 10 -49.99 23.97 -5.27
N LEU A 11 -50.91 23.12 -5.72
CA LEU A 11 -50.76 21.67 -5.82
C LEU A 11 -49.86 21.35 -7.03
N PHE A 12 -48.54 21.33 -6.86
CA PHE A 12 -47.65 20.74 -7.86
C PHE A 12 -47.61 19.22 -7.65
N ALA A 13 -48.39 18.54 -8.50
CA ALA A 13 -48.30 17.11 -8.72
C ALA A 13 -46.88 16.76 -9.19
N VAL A 14 -46.08 16.18 -8.29
CA VAL A 14 -44.86 15.46 -8.67
C VAL A 14 -45.32 14.13 -9.25
N ILE A 15 -45.52 14.14 -10.57
CA ILE A 15 -45.71 12.94 -11.38
C ILE A 15 -44.48 12.06 -11.18
N GLY A 16 -44.71 10.88 -10.60
CA GLY A 16 -43.71 9.85 -10.45
C GLY A 16 -43.22 9.36 -11.81
N VAL A 17 -41.91 9.44 -12.01
CA VAL A 17 -41.20 8.49 -12.85
C VAL A 17 -40.44 7.59 -11.90
N VAL A 18 -41.16 6.58 -11.40
CA VAL A 18 -40.56 5.37 -10.86
C VAL A 18 -39.94 4.66 -12.06
N ALA A 19 -38.69 5.00 -12.38
CA ALA A 19 -37.86 4.14 -13.18
C ALA A 19 -37.54 2.93 -12.30
N ALA A 20 -38.44 1.95 -12.33
CA ALA A 20 -38.16 0.59 -11.91
C ALA A 20 -37.04 0.07 -12.81
N VAL A 21 -35.79 0.30 -12.40
CA VAL A 21 -34.67 -0.50 -12.87
C VAL A 21 -34.91 -1.88 -12.27
N VAL A 22 -35.65 -2.69 -13.04
CA VAL A 22 -35.70 -4.14 -12.88
C VAL A 22 -34.27 -4.60 -13.13
N PHE A 23 -33.48 -4.65 -12.06
CA PHE A 23 -32.23 -5.36 -12.04
C PHE A 23 -32.61 -6.82 -12.11
N SER A 24 -32.68 -7.36 -13.33
CA SER A 24 -32.77 -8.79 -13.56
C SER A 24 -31.59 -9.44 -12.88
N MET A 25 -31.82 -9.96 -11.67
CA MET A 25 -31.03 -11.03 -11.09
C MET A 25 -31.15 -12.23 -12.04
N THR A 26 -30.30 -12.27 -13.05
CA THR A 26 -29.97 -13.53 -13.71
C THR A 26 -29.24 -14.37 -12.67
N LEU A 27 -30.01 -15.24 -12.01
CA LEU A 27 -29.49 -16.44 -11.37
C LEU A 27 -28.73 -17.24 -12.45
N GLY A 28 -27.43 -17.03 -12.51
CA GLY A 28 -26.49 -17.95 -13.13
C GLY A 28 -26.32 -19.15 -12.23
N SER A 29 -27.24 -20.10 -12.34
CA SER A 29 -27.08 -21.47 -11.87
C SER A 29 -25.96 -22.17 -12.65
N GLY A 30 -25.08 -22.88 -11.96
CA GLY A 30 -24.31 -23.98 -12.55
C GLY A 30 -22.82 -23.72 -12.70
N GLY A 31 -22.08 -23.89 -11.61
CA GLY A 31 -20.63 -24.09 -11.62
C GLY A 31 -20.27 -25.13 -10.58
N SER A 32 -20.18 -26.38 -11.02
CA SER A 32 -19.93 -27.58 -10.20
C SER A 32 -18.68 -27.45 -9.30
N PRO A 33 -18.69 -28.04 -8.09
CA PRO A 33 -17.47 -28.22 -7.31
C PRO A 33 -16.58 -29.24 -8.04
N VAL A 34 -15.48 -28.79 -8.63
CA VAL A 34 -14.42 -29.70 -9.07
C VAL A 34 -13.65 -30.10 -7.81
N ALA A 35 -13.98 -31.28 -7.30
CA ALA A 35 -13.19 -31.97 -6.31
C ALA A 35 -11.83 -32.32 -6.94
N ALA A 36 -10.77 -31.63 -6.51
CA ALA A 36 -9.40 -32.05 -6.79
C ALA A 36 -8.96 -33.04 -5.70
N THR A 37 -9.36 -34.29 -5.86
CA THR A 37 -8.73 -35.45 -5.21
C THR A 37 -7.34 -35.65 -5.81
N GLY A 38 -6.34 -34.99 -5.22
CA GLY A 38 -4.93 -35.22 -5.50
C GLY A 38 -4.33 -36.13 -4.42
N SER A 39 -4.16 -37.40 -4.76
CA SER A 39 -3.50 -38.43 -3.95
C SER A 39 -2.05 -38.07 -3.57
N PRO A 40 -1.54 -38.58 -2.43
CA PRO A 40 -0.15 -38.38 -2.03
C PRO A 40 0.82 -39.25 -2.85
N PRO A 41 1.99 -38.77 -3.26
CA PRO A 41 3.08 -39.65 -3.67
C PRO A 41 3.72 -40.29 -2.44
N THR A 42 3.38 -41.55 -2.21
CA THR A 42 4.18 -42.49 -1.44
C THR A 42 5.47 -42.76 -2.23
N SER A 43 6.61 -42.33 -1.71
CA SER A 43 7.92 -42.80 -2.22
C SER A 43 8.70 -43.44 -1.10
N LEU A 44 8.51 -44.76 -0.98
CA LEU A 44 9.42 -45.68 -0.33
C LEU A 44 10.71 -45.76 -1.17
N ALA A 45 11.84 -45.40 -0.59
CA ALA A 45 13.15 -45.84 -1.09
C ALA A 45 14.05 -46.14 0.11
N SER A 46 13.97 -47.40 0.52
CA SER A 46 14.88 -48.08 1.43
C SER A 46 16.14 -48.45 0.64
N GLY A 47 17.32 -48.18 1.21
CA GLY A 47 18.62 -48.42 0.58
C GLY A 47 19.74 -48.48 1.61
N GLU A 48 19.82 -49.63 2.28
CA GLU A 48 20.99 -50.19 2.99
C GLU A 48 21.44 -51.43 2.16
N PRO A 49 22.61 -52.11 2.29
CA PRO A 49 23.91 -51.87 2.98
C PRO A 49 25.14 -51.96 2.02
N SER A 50 26.37 -51.70 2.50
CA SER A 50 27.58 -52.54 2.24
C SER A 50 28.91 -51.98 2.77
N PRO A 51 29.97 -52.81 2.93
CA PRO A 51 30.80 -52.84 4.14
C PRO A 51 32.31 -52.60 3.92
N GLY A 52 33.06 -52.62 5.02
CA GLY A 52 34.35 -53.30 5.11
C GLY A 52 35.59 -52.56 4.57
N GLY A 53 36.43 -52.09 5.50
CA GLY A 53 37.78 -51.61 5.22
C GLY A 53 38.70 -51.78 6.42
N SER A 54 39.08 -53.03 6.68
CA SER A 54 40.08 -53.45 7.66
C SER A 54 41.48 -53.38 7.05
N ALA A 55 42.44 -52.72 7.71
CA ALA A 55 43.86 -53.10 7.66
C ALA A 55 44.69 -52.34 8.70
N ALA A 56 45.22 -53.09 9.67
CA ALA A 56 46.45 -52.77 10.42
C ALA A 56 47.68 -53.01 9.53
N PRO A 57 48.86 -52.42 9.85
CA PRO A 57 49.84 -53.23 10.57
C PRO A 57 50.70 -52.49 11.60
N SER A 58 51.13 -53.28 12.59
CA SER A 58 52.27 -53.09 13.52
C SER A 58 53.60 -53.34 12.79
N PRO A 59 54.73 -52.73 13.21
CA PRO A 59 55.74 -53.57 13.87
C PRO A 59 56.56 -52.92 14.99
N SER A 60 57.05 -53.82 15.85
CA SER A 60 57.99 -53.66 16.97
C SER A 60 59.47 -53.71 16.55
N GLY A 61 60.37 -53.25 17.43
CA GLY A 61 61.82 -53.52 17.48
C GLY A 61 62.68 -52.43 16.82
N GLU A 62 63.85 -52.02 17.30
CA GLU A 62 64.84 -52.67 18.16
C GLU A 62 65.72 -51.62 18.89
N SER A 63 66.29 -52.04 20.02
CA SER A 63 67.29 -51.33 20.84
C SER A 63 68.69 -51.55 20.26
N SER A 64 69.51 -50.50 20.09
CA SER A 64 70.94 -50.63 19.78
C SER A 64 71.76 -49.50 20.39
N ALA A 65 72.95 -49.88 20.85
CA ALA A 65 73.71 -49.22 21.90
C ALA A 65 74.58 -48.03 21.46
N GLU A 66 74.76 -47.18 22.47
CA GLU A 66 75.69 -46.08 22.74
C GLU A 66 77.08 -46.09 22.06
N PRO A 67 77.54 -44.91 21.60
CA PRO A 67 78.91 -44.48 21.86
C PRO A 67 79.02 -43.08 22.50
N GLN A 68 80.03 -42.97 23.39
CA GLN A 68 80.48 -41.79 24.15
C GLN A 68 81.00 -40.64 23.25
N PRO A 69 81.03 -39.39 23.77
CA PRO A 69 80.94 -38.18 22.97
C PRO A 69 82.31 -37.66 22.50
N THR A 70 82.34 -37.14 21.27
CA THR A 70 83.35 -36.16 20.83
C THR A 70 82.71 -34.78 20.95
N ALA A 71 83.35 -33.86 21.68
CA ALA A 71 82.86 -32.49 21.86
C ALA A 71 82.82 -31.77 20.51
N ALA A 72 81.63 -31.75 19.91
CA ALA A 72 81.33 -31.02 18.69
C ALA A 72 81.29 -29.51 19.00
N PRO A 73 81.77 -28.65 18.09
CA PRO A 73 81.74 -27.21 18.25
C PRO A 73 80.31 -26.76 18.52
N THR A 74 80.13 -25.92 19.54
CA THR A 74 78.85 -25.30 19.92
C THR A 74 78.19 -24.70 18.70
N ALA A 75 77.17 -25.40 18.18
CA ALA A 75 76.38 -24.92 17.07
C ALA A 75 75.77 -23.57 17.44
N PRO A 76 75.73 -22.61 16.51
CA PRO A 76 75.04 -21.34 16.75
C PRO A 76 73.61 -21.61 17.20
N PRO A 77 73.05 -20.79 18.11
CA PRO A 77 71.72 -21.01 18.66
C PRO A 77 70.73 -21.22 17.52
N THR A 78 70.12 -22.40 17.48
CA THR A 78 69.03 -22.70 16.56
C THR A 78 68.00 -21.59 16.73
N PRO A 79 67.64 -20.87 15.66
CA PRO A 79 66.68 -19.77 15.79
C PRO A 79 65.42 -20.32 16.44
N THR A 80 65.07 -19.77 17.59
CA THR A 80 63.84 -20.13 18.29
C THR A 80 62.70 -19.97 17.30
N PRO A 81 61.90 -21.03 17.03
CA PRO A 81 60.84 -20.94 16.04
C PRO A 81 59.95 -19.77 16.41
N GLN A 82 59.91 -18.78 15.51
CA GLN A 82 59.07 -17.60 15.71
C GLN A 82 57.63 -18.10 15.82
N PRO A 83 56.89 -17.76 16.89
CA PRO A 83 55.54 -18.25 17.08
C PRO A 83 54.71 -17.91 15.84
N THR A 84 54.26 -18.96 15.16
CA THR A 84 53.37 -18.84 14.00
C THR A 84 52.11 -18.12 14.48
N LYS A 85 51.79 -16.98 13.85
CA LYS A 85 50.58 -16.23 14.20
C LYS A 85 49.39 -17.18 14.11
N THR A 86 48.70 -17.39 15.23
CA THR A 86 47.45 -18.14 15.26
C THR A 86 46.51 -17.52 14.24
N PRO A 87 45.99 -18.28 13.27
CA PRO A 87 45.07 -17.73 12.27
C PRO A 87 43.87 -17.14 13.00
N ARG A 88 43.51 -15.90 12.63
CA ARG A 88 42.31 -15.26 13.17
C ARG A 88 41.10 -16.09 12.74
N PRO A 89 40.17 -16.44 13.66
CA PRO A 89 38.97 -17.15 13.27
C PRO A 89 38.25 -16.38 12.17
N THR A 90 37.89 -17.09 11.10
CA THR A 90 37.07 -16.53 10.02
C THR A 90 35.64 -16.43 10.55
N SER A 91 34.98 -15.29 10.34
CA SER A 91 33.58 -15.14 10.73
C SER A 91 32.74 -16.17 9.99
N THR A 92 32.00 -17.00 10.72
CA THR A 92 31.00 -17.89 10.13
C THR A 92 29.96 -17.06 9.39
N PRO A 93 29.65 -17.37 8.12
CA PRO A 93 28.58 -16.68 7.39
C PRO A 93 27.26 -16.73 8.16
N ASN A 94 26.55 -15.61 8.24
CA ASN A 94 25.22 -15.59 8.83
C ASN A 94 24.24 -16.24 7.86
N THR A 95 23.65 -17.37 8.25
CA THR A 95 22.69 -18.13 7.42
C THR A 95 21.23 -17.85 7.80
N ASN A 96 20.98 -16.88 8.69
CA ASN A 96 19.62 -16.57 9.12
C ASN A 96 18.84 -15.92 7.96
N PRO A 97 17.54 -16.27 7.80
CA PRO A 97 16.64 -15.57 6.91
C PRO A 97 16.68 -14.06 7.08
N THR A 98 16.74 -13.32 5.98
CA THR A 98 16.76 -11.86 5.98
C THR A 98 15.84 -11.31 4.90
N ILE A 99 15.20 -10.18 5.19
CA ILE A 99 14.44 -9.40 4.20
C ILE A 99 15.37 -8.27 3.74
N VAL A 100 15.81 -8.34 2.50
CA VAL A 100 16.72 -7.36 1.88
C VAL A 100 15.95 -6.09 1.55
N SER A 101 14.78 -6.23 0.93
CA SER A 101 13.89 -5.13 0.61
C SER A 101 12.42 -5.55 0.75
N PHE A 102 11.59 -4.60 1.15
CA PHE A 102 10.13 -4.72 1.09
C PHE A 102 9.60 -3.33 0.77
N GLU A 103 8.95 -3.17 -0.37
CA GLU A 103 8.42 -1.91 -0.86
C GLU A 103 6.90 -1.97 -0.97
N ALA A 104 6.28 -0.85 -0.63
CA ALA A 104 4.85 -0.61 -0.73
C ALA A 104 4.66 0.90 -0.98
N PRO A 105 3.61 1.32 -1.73
CA PRO A 105 3.28 2.73 -1.82
C PRO A 105 2.97 3.28 -0.42
N LYS A 106 3.39 4.51 -0.13
CA LYS A 106 3.05 5.15 1.15
C LYS A 106 1.56 5.48 1.22
N THR A 107 0.96 5.79 0.07
CA THR A 107 -0.43 6.22 -0.02
C THR A 107 -1.13 5.63 -1.24
N GLU A 108 -2.42 5.36 -1.11
CA GLU A 108 -3.28 4.87 -2.19
C GLU A 108 -4.39 5.88 -2.54
N ASP A 109 -4.65 6.14 -3.82
CA ASP A 109 -5.73 7.01 -4.28
C ASP A 109 -6.97 6.18 -4.59
N CYS A 110 -7.81 6.07 -3.57
CA CYS A 110 -9.04 5.29 -3.59
C CYS A 110 -10.18 5.87 -4.46
N THR A 111 -9.89 6.76 -5.40
CA THR A 111 -10.91 7.41 -6.25
C THR A 111 -10.77 7.12 -7.74
N ASN A 112 -9.82 6.27 -8.12
CA ASN A 112 -9.61 5.85 -9.51
C ASN A 112 -10.32 4.51 -9.79
N ALA A 113 -10.54 4.17 -11.06
CA ALA A 113 -11.18 2.90 -11.42
C ALA A 113 -10.37 1.65 -10.98
N SER A 114 -9.05 1.79 -10.86
CA SER A 114 -8.13 0.78 -10.32
C SER A 114 -7.96 0.85 -8.80
N ALA A 115 -8.76 1.67 -8.11
CA ALA A 115 -8.69 1.79 -6.67
C ALA A 115 -8.98 0.44 -5.98
N GLY A 116 -8.33 0.24 -4.83
CA GLY A 116 -8.59 -0.92 -3.97
C GLY A 116 -7.55 -2.02 -4.07
N SER A 117 -6.55 -1.90 -4.95
CA SER A 117 -5.37 -2.77 -5.00
C SER A 117 -4.09 -1.93 -4.97
N ILE A 118 -3.04 -2.46 -4.36
CA ILE A 118 -1.70 -1.87 -4.37
C ILE A 118 -0.67 -2.91 -4.81
N THR A 119 0.43 -2.44 -5.39
CA THR A 119 1.57 -3.29 -5.73
C THR A 119 2.55 -3.35 -4.55
N LEU A 120 2.92 -4.57 -4.16
CA LEU A 120 3.98 -4.86 -3.21
C LEU A 120 5.13 -5.55 -3.92
N SER A 121 6.36 -5.25 -3.54
CA SER A 121 7.56 -5.94 -4.03
C SER A 121 8.52 -6.23 -2.88
N TRP A 122 9.26 -7.33 -2.98
CA TRP A 122 10.25 -7.68 -1.95
C TRP A 122 11.40 -8.50 -2.53
N GLU A 123 12.47 -8.54 -1.74
CA GLU A 123 13.65 -9.38 -1.94
C GLU A 123 14.08 -9.94 -0.58
N ILE A 124 14.39 -11.23 -0.52
CA ILE A 124 14.82 -11.95 0.68
C ILE A 124 16.10 -12.74 0.41
N ASP A 125 16.83 -13.08 1.46
CA ASP A 125 18.01 -13.94 1.40
C ASP A 125 17.95 -15.02 2.51
N ASN A 126 18.64 -16.12 2.31
CA ASN A 126 18.72 -17.29 3.21
C ASN A 126 17.34 -17.85 3.63
N ALA A 127 16.33 -17.70 2.78
CA ALA A 127 14.97 -18.17 2.96
C ALA A 127 14.45 -18.82 1.67
N THR A 128 13.34 -19.57 1.75
CA THR A 128 12.73 -20.22 0.57
C THR A 128 11.50 -19.50 0.04
N GLY A 129 10.93 -18.59 0.84
CA GLY A 129 9.75 -17.82 0.49
C GLY A 129 9.32 -16.87 1.60
N VAL A 130 8.10 -16.37 1.50
CA VAL A 130 7.48 -15.46 2.46
C VAL A 130 6.01 -15.79 2.70
N THR A 131 5.50 -15.44 3.87
CA THR A 131 4.07 -15.28 4.15
C THR A 131 3.76 -13.79 4.25
N LEU A 132 2.71 -13.36 3.56
CA LEU A 132 2.17 -12.02 3.65
C LEU A 132 0.90 -12.04 4.49
N SER A 133 0.75 -11.10 5.42
CA SER A 133 -0.47 -10.88 6.21
C SER A 133 -0.92 -9.42 6.13
N ILE A 134 -2.24 -9.22 6.25
CA ILE A 134 -2.89 -7.91 6.19
C ILE A 134 -3.60 -7.69 7.53
N GLU A 135 -3.23 -6.62 8.24
CA GLU A 135 -3.89 -6.13 9.47
C GLU A 135 -4.01 -7.11 10.64
N GLY A 136 -3.16 -8.13 10.68
CA GLY A 136 -3.23 -9.14 11.75
C GLY A 136 -4.41 -10.11 11.60
N GLY A 137 -5.15 -10.08 10.48
CA GLY A 137 -6.22 -11.04 10.14
C GLY A 137 -5.73 -12.46 9.81
N GLY A 138 -4.45 -12.74 10.01
CA GLY A 138 -3.79 -14.00 9.63
C GLY A 138 -3.03 -13.90 8.31
N ILE A 139 -2.54 -15.04 7.83
CA ILE A 139 -1.80 -15.14 6.56
C ILE A 139 -2.79 -14.91 5.41
N TYR A 140 -2.54 -13.88 4.63
CA TYR A 140 -3.26 -13.61 3.38
C TYR A 140 -2.82 -14.59 2.29
N ALA A 141 -1.50 -14.73 2.09
CA ALA A 141 -0.94 -15.63 1.08
C ALA A 141 0.52 -16.02 1.40
N THR A 142 0.97 -17.11 0.79
CA THR A 142 2.37 -17.59 0.87
C THR A 142 2.96 -17.60 -0.53
N TYR A 143 4.15 -17.04 -0.69
CA TYR A 143 4.84 -16.92 -1.97
C TYR A 143 6.20 -17.60 -1.91
N PRO A 144 6.52 -18.53 -2.82
CA PRO A 144 7.86 -19.09 -2.95
C PRO A 144 8.79 -18.13 -3.71
N GLY A 145 10.09 -18.35 -3.54
CA GLY A 145 11.14 -17.62 -4.26
C GLY A 145 11.74 -16.47 -3.46
N LEU A 146 12.82 -15.92 -4.01
CA LEU A 146 13.65 -14.91 -3.34
C LEU A 146 13.19 -13.47 -3.61
N SER A 147 12.48 -13.24 -4.72
CA SER A 147 11.97 -11.93 -5.08
C SER A 147 10.70 -12.06 -5.89
N GLN A 148 9.73 -11.19 -5.63
CA GLN A 148 8.44 -11.16 -6.30
C GLN A 148 7.85 -9.75 -6.31
N THR A 149 6.89 -9.52 -7.19
CA THR A 149 6.01 -8.36 -7.19
C THR A 149 4.58 -8.86 -7.33
N VAL A 150 3.67 -8.36 -6.49
CA VAL A 150 2.28 -8.84 -6.43
C VAL A 150 1.32 -7.67 -6.20
N GLU A 151 0.13 -7.76 -6.79
CA GLU A 151 -0.99 -6.88 -6.45
C GLU A 151 -1.81 -7.50 -5.33
N VAL A 152 -2.08 -6.71 -4.29
CA VAL A 152 -2.87 -7.12 -3.13
C VAL A 152 -3.99 -6.14 -2.88
N PRO A 153 -5.11 -6.61 -2.30
CA PRO A 153 -6.18 -5.71 -1.92
C PRO A 153 -5.69 -4.74 -0.85
N PHE A 154 -5.99 -3.46 -1.06
CA PHE A 154 -5.97 -2.43 -0.03
C PHE A 154 -7.33 -2.32 0.64
N GLY A 155 -8.42 -2.45 -0.13
CA GLY A 155 -9.76 -2.23 0.41
C GLY A 155 -9.94 -0.76 0.76
N CYS A 156 -10.58 -0.02 -0.14
CA CYS A 156 -10.91 1.36 0.12
C CYS A 156 -12.19 1.40 0.98
N GLU A 157 -12.03 1.32 2.30
CA GLU A 157 -13.14 1.41 3.27
C GLU A 157 -13.12 2.76 4.00
N GLN A 158 -14.29 3.40 4.17
CA GLN A 158 -14.36 4.77 4.70
C GLN A 158 -13.85 4.90 6.15
N ASN A 159 -13.95 3.83 6.93
CA ASN A 159 -13.62 3.83 8.35
C ASN A 159 -12.19 3.35 8.62
N ASP A 160 -11.54 2.73 7.65
CA ASP A 160 -10.19 2.23 7.78
C ASP A 160 -9.30 2.75 6.65
N LEU A 161 -8.74 3.92 6.92
CA LEU A 161 -7.88 4.62 5.98
C LEU A 161 -6.47 4.06 5.98
N THR A 162 -6.14 3.05 6.78
CA THR A 162 -4.76 2.60 6.88
C THR A 162 -4.61 1.11 7.11
N LYS A 163 -4.03 0.45 6.11
CA LYS A 163 -3.73 -0.97 6.12
C LYS A 163 -2.27 -1.20 6.47
N THR A 164 -2.00 -2.23 7.27
CA THR A 164 -0.64 -2.67 7.58
C THR A 164 -0.38 -4.03 6.95
N TYR A 165 0.67 -4.11 6.16
CA TYR A 165 1.15 -5.33 5.50
C TYR A 165 2.37 -5.84 6.23
N THR A 166 2.35 -7.10 6.61
CA THR A 166 3.46 -7.75 7.32
C THR A 166 3.99 -8.89 6.47
N LEU A 167 5.26 -8.80 6.11
CA LEU A 167 6.00 -9.82 5.37
C LEU A 167 6.86 -10.60 6.35
N THR A 168 6.75 -11.92 6.35
CA THR A 168 7.54 -12.82 7.20
C THR A 168 8.19 -13.88 6.33
N THR A 169 9.50 -14.08 6.44
CA THR A 169 10.22 -15.11 5.67
C THR A 169 9.84 -16.53 6.11
N THR A 170 9.85 -17.48 5.19
CA THR A 170 9.66 -18.91 5.45
C THR A 170 10.84 -19.74 4.93
N GLY A 171 11.12 -20.84 5.64
CA GLY A 171 12.29 -21.69 5.38
C GLY A 171 13.59 -21.07 5.88
N GLY A 172 14.73 -21.59 5.38
CA GLY A 172 16.07 -21.21 5.83
C GLY A 172 16.49 -21.85 7.15
N VAL A 173 17.71 -21.53 7.60
CA VAL A 173 18.25 -21.99 8.89
C VAL A 173 18.27 -20.83 9.86
N GLY A 174 17.34 -20.81 10.81
CA GLY A 174 17.27 -19.78 11.84
C GLY A 174 15.85 -19.27 12.08
N PRO A 175 15.68 -18.25 12.94
CA PRO A 175 14.40 -17.62 13.16
C PRO A 175 13.95 -16.82 11.91
N PRO A 176 12.64 -16.72 11.65
CA PRO A 176 12.14 -15.95 10.51
C PRO A 176 12.33 -14.44 10.72
N ALA A 177 12.68 -13.73 9.65
CA ALA A 177 12.67 -12.27 9.62
C ALA A 177 11.25 -11.75 9.34
N THR A 178 10.90 -10.58 9.91
CA THR A 178 9.60 -9.94 9.71
C THR A 178 9.78 -8.43 9.48
N VAL A 179 9.07 -7.87 8.50
CA VAL A 179 9.01 -6.43 8.22
C VAL A 179 7.57 -6.00 7.98
N THR A 180 7.21 -4.83 8.47
CA THR A 180 5.87 -4.23 8.28
C THR A 180 5.92 -2.98 7.41
N LYS A 181 4.87 -2.78 6.62
CA LYS A 181 4.63 -1.56 5.84
C LYS A 181 3.21 -1.07 6.06
N LYS A 182 3.09 0.22 6.31
CA LYS A 182 1.81 0.90 6.52
C LYS A 182 1.49 1.70 5.26
N VAL A 183 0.30 1.50 4.71
CA VAL A 183 -0.20 2.21 3.53
C VAL A 183 -1.46 2.96 3.93
N THR A 184 -1.54 4.24 3.59
CA THR A 184 -2.65 5.11 4.01
C THR A 184 -3.44 5.63 2.80
N ALA A 185 -4.76 5.54 2.84
CA ALA A 185 -5.63 6.15 1.84
C ALA A 185 -5.35 7.66 1.79
N LYS A 186 -5.18 8.20 0.59
CA LYS A 186 -4.98 9.63 0.39
C LYS A 186 -6.26 10.38 0.75
N ALA A 187 -6.14 11.38 1.60
CA ALA A 187 -7.28 12.23 1.96
C ALA A 187 -7.69 13.13 0.77
N PRO A 188 -9.00 13.40 0.59
CA PRO A 188 -9.50 14.41 -0.34
C PRO A 188 -8.74 15.73 -0.19
N LYS A 189 -8.38 16.36 -1.30
CA LYS A 189 -7.70 17.66 -1.28
C LYS A 189 -8.07 18.52 -2.47
N ILE A 190 -8.28 19.80 -2.26
CA ILE A 190 -8.43 20.83 -3.29
C ILE A 190 -7.03 21.29 -3.68
N LYS A 191 -6.63 21.05 -4.93
CA LYS A 191 -5.34 21.51 -5.47
C LYS A 191 -5.42 22.97 -5.91
N SER A 192 -6.49 23.32 -6.60
CA SER A 192 -6.75 24.67 -7.08
C SER A 192 -8.25 24.97 -7.00
N PHE A 193 -8.58 26.21 -6.72
CA PHE A 193 -9.92 26.77 -6.77
C PHE A 193 -9.74 28.25 -7.11
N THR A 194 -10.25 28.67 -8.26
CA THR A 194 -10.09 30.03 -8.78
C THR A 194 -11.40 30.51 -9.36
N LEU A 195 -11.66 31.80 -9.21
CA LEU A 195 -12.80 32.49 -9.78
C LEU A 195 -12.30 33.66 -10.64
N GLY A 196 -12.97 33.88 -11.76
CA GLY A 196 -12.77 35.05 -12.61
C GLY A 196 -13.25 36.34 -11.93
N PRO A 197 -12.82 37.51 -12.44
CA PRO A 197 -13.22 38.80 -11.89
C PRO A 197 -14.71 39.07 -12.07
N ALA A 198 -15.35 39.66 -11.05
CA ALA A 198 -16.74 40.08 -11.08
C ALA A 198 -16.87 41.55 -11.49
N ASN A 199 -16.79 41.80 -12.81
CA ASN A 199 -16.92 43.14 -13.39
C ASN A 199 -18.39 43.44 -13.68
N CYS A 200 -19.03 44.22 -12.81
CA CYS A 200 -20.45 44.55 -12.92
C CYS A 200 -20.65 45.83 -13.74
N PRO A 201 -21.24 45.75 -14.96
CA PRO A 201 -21.46 46.91 -15.82
C PRO A 201 -22.53 47.86 -15.28
N SER A 202 -23.44 47.32 -14.46
CA SER A 202 -24.44 48.05 -13.69
C SER A 202 -24.46 47.47 -12.28
N GLY A 203 -24.76 48.28 -11.27
CA GLY A 203 -24.94 47.81 -9.87
C GLY A 203 -26.17 46.91 -9.66
N SER A 204 -26.71 46.31 -10.72
CA SER A 204 -27.87 45.43 -10.73
C SER A 204 -27.67 44.30 -11.77
N GLY A 205 -28.38 43.18 -11.57
CA GLY A 205 -28.36 42.03 -12.47
C GLY A 205 -27.41 40.91 -12.04
N ASN A 206 -27.27 39.91 -12.91
CA ASN A 206 -26.34 38.80 -12.75
C ASN A 206 -25.32 38.83 -13.90
N ILE A 207 -24.07 38.51 -13.61
CA ILE A 207 -23.03 38.26 -14.62
C ILE A 207 -22.53 36.82 -14.49
N GLU A 208 -21.91 36.31 -15.54
CA GLU A 208 -21.18 35.05 -15.49
C GLU A 208 -19.71 35.32 -15.18
N ILE A 209 -19.15 34.58 -14.21
CA ILE A 209 -17.71 34.56 -13.91
C ILE A 209 -17.15 33.17 -14.12
N ASP A 210 -15.91 33.09 -14.57
CA ASP A 210 -15.22 31.80 -14.74
C ASP A 210 -14.98 31.12 -13.39
N LEU A 211 -15.19 29.82 -13.34
CA LEU A 211 -14.89 28.93 -12.24
C LEU A 211 -13.96 27.84 -12.76
N SER A 212 -12.79 27.73 -12.13
CA SER A 212 -11.88 26.61 -12.36
C SER A 212 -11.48 25.98 -11.03
N TYR A 213 -11.48 24.65 -10.97
CA TYR A 213 -10.95 23.92 -9.82
C TYR A 213 -10.35 22.58 -10.23
N GLU A 214 -9.40 22.10 -9.42
CA GLU A 214 -8.86 20.75 -9.46
C GLU A 214 -8.87 20.15 -8.04
N ILE A 215 -9.38 18.93 -7.91
CA ILE A 215 -9.37 18.15 -6.67
C ILE A 215 -8.66 16.80 -6.88
N VAL A 216 -8.12 16.24 -5.80
CA VAL A 216 -7.51 14.89 -5.78
C VAL A 216 -8.04 14.05 -4.63
N ALA A 217 -7.98 12.73 -4.79
CA ALA A 217 -8.47 11.75 -3.82
C ALA A 217 -9.91 12.01 -3.35
N ALA A 218 -10.73 12.58 -4.24
CA ALA A 218 -12.15 12.84 -4.06
C ALA A 218 -12.90 12.37 -5.32
N THR A 219 -14.16 11.97 -5.17
CA THR A 219 -15.02 11.58 -6.30
C THR A 219 -15.79 12.77 -6.88
N GLY A 220 -15.74 13.93 -6.22
CA GLY A 220 -16.45 15.12 -6.65
C GLY A 220 -16.25 16.31 -5.71
N ALA A 221 -16.98 17.39 -5.95
CA ALA A 221 -17.01 18.56 -5.08
C ALA A 221 -18.41 19.18 -5.01
N GLN A 222 -18.69 19.83 -3.89
CA GLN A 222 -19.88 20.64 -3.67
C GLN A 222 -19.49 22.11 -3.62
N LEU A 223 -20.10 22.93 -4.47
CA LEU A 223 -19.96 24.38 -4.44
C LEU A 223 -21.13 25.00 -3.69
N LYS A 224 -20.82 25.85 -2.71
CA LYS A 224 -21.79 26.68 -2.00
C LYS A 224 -21.52 28.16 -2.26
N ILE A 225 -22.58 28.92 -2.49
CA ILE A 225 -22.55 30.38 -2.62
C ILE A 225 -23.34 30.96 -1.46
N ASP A 226 -22.71 31.82 -0.66
CA ASP A 226 -23.30 32.45 0.52
C ASP A 226 -23.96 31.46 1.50
N GLY A 227 -23.37 30.27 1.59
CA GLY A 227 -23.82 29.18 2.46
C GLY A 227 -24.81 28.21 1.82
N ALA A 228 -25.51 28.60 0.75
CA ALA A 228 -26.46 27.74 0.03
C ALA A 228 -25.73 26.81 -0.96
N VAL A 229 -26.20 25.57 -1.10
CA VAL A 229 -25.66 24.65 -2.12
C VAL A 229 -26.09 25.14 -3.49
N TRP A 230 -25.09 25.37 -4.36
CA TRP A 230 -25.31 25.80 -5.73
C TRP A 230 -25.22 24.62 -6.69
N ALA A 231 -24.16 23.83 -6.62
CA ALA A 231 -24.03 22.60 -7.42
C ALA A 231 -23.22 21.51 -6.71
N ASN A 232 -23.42 20.28 -7.17
CA ASN A 232 -22.59 19.13 -6.89
C ASN A 232 -21.97 18.65 -8.20
N TYR A 233 -20.67 18.48 -8.21
CA TYR A 233 -19.90 18.06 -9.37
C TYR A 233 -19.29 16.69 -9.12
N SER A 234 -19.44 15.75 -10.05
CA SER A 234 -18.78 14.44 -10.02
C SER A 234 -17.39 14.44 -10.69
N SER A 235 -16.95 15.58 -11.21
CA SER A 235 -15.69 15.72 -11.95
C SER A 235 -14.58 16.26 -11.05
N LYS A 236 -13.37 15.71 -11.21
CA LYS A 236 -12.16 16.12 -10.48
C LYS A 236 -11.58 17.46 -10.97
N VAL A 237 -11.83 17.80 -12.23
CA VAL A 237 -11.45 19.06 -12.85
C VAL A 237 -12.70 19.66 -13.47
N VAL A 238 -12.95 20.93 -13.23
CA VAL A 238 -14.03 21.67 -13.88
C VAL A 238 -13.49 23.02 -14.32
N ASN A 239 -13.88 23.41 -15.53
CA ASN A 239 -13.81 24.77 -16.04
C ASN A 239 -15.21 25.10 -16.55
N THR A 240 -15.90 26.02 -15.89
CA THR A 240 -17.29 26.41 -16.19
C THR A 240 -17.50 27.87 -15.85
N THR A 241 -18.64 28.45 -16.23
CA THR A 241 -19.09 29.73 -15.67
C THR A 241 -20.09 29.51 -14.55
N ILE A 242 -20.18 30.47 -13.63
CA ILE A 242 -21.19 30.54 -12.57
C ILE A 242 -21.77 31.96 -12.48
N SER A 243 -23.01 32.07 -12.01
CA SER A 243 -23.68 33.37 -11.84
C SER A 243 -23.17 34.11 -10.60
N PHE A 244 -22.76 35.37 -10.77
CA PHE A 244 -22.47 36.33 -9.71
C PHE A 244 -23.56 37.41 -9.67
N ASN A 245 -24.05 37.76 -8.48
CA ASN A 245 -25.14 38.73 -8.32
C ASN A 245 -24.60 40.15 -8.09
N CYS A 246 -24.63 40.98 -9.13
CA CYS A 246 -24.18 42.39 -9.08
C CYS A 246 -25.07 43.31 -8.23
N ALA A 247 -26.32 42.89 -7.96
CA ALA A 247 -27.25 43.63 -7.12
C ALA A 247 -26.91 43.51 -5.63
N ASN A 248 -26.14 42.49 -5.23
CA ASN A 248 -25.69 42.37 -3.85
C ASN A 248 -24.55 43.38 -3.58
N PRO A 249 -24.71 44.34 -2.66
CA PRO A 249 -23.62 45.23 -2.28
C PRO A 249 -22.52 44.52 -1.47
N ASP A 250 -22.86 43.40 -0.82
CA ASP A 250 -21.91 42.65 0.01
C ASP A 250 -21.08 41.67 -0.83
N PRO A 251 -19.82 41.41 -0.45
CA PRO A 251 -18.99 40.40 -1.09
C PRO A 251 -19.64 39.00 -1.04
N GLN A 252 -19.65 38.30 -2.17
CA GLN A 252 -20.18 36.93 -2.22
C GLN A 252 -19.11 35.93 -1.82
N THR A 253 -19.48 34.98 -0.96
CA THR A 253 -18.61 33.91 -0.49
C THR A 253 -18.86 32.63 -1.28
N TYR A 254 -17.82 32.14 -1.95
CA TYR A 254 -17.81 30.87 -2.65
C TYR A 254 -17.01 29.86 -1.83
N ARG A 255 -17.60 28.71 -1.56
CA ARG A 255 -16.98 27.62 -0.80
C ARG A 255 -17.05 26.33 -1.58
N LEU A 256 -15.89 25.79 -1.93
CA LEU A 256 -15.76 24.48 -2.54
C LEU A 256 -15.39 23.47 -1.45
N THR A 257 -16.16 22.38 -1.35
CA THR A 257 -15.89 21.27 -0.43
C THR A 257 -15.79 19.98 -1.22
N THR A 258 -14.70 19.21 -1.07
CA THR A 258 -14.60 17.89 -1.74
C THR A 258 -15.68 16.94 -1.23
N THR A 259 -16.23 16.12 -2.10
CA THR A 259 -17.21 15.09 -1.75
C THR A 259 -16.71 13.71 -2.14
N GLY A 260 -17.07 12.70 -1.34
CA GLY A 260 -16.57 11.34 -1.45
C GLY A 260 -15.07 11.25 -1.22
N GLY A 261 -14.46 10.16 -1.67
CA GLY A 261 -13.11 9.79 -1.26
C GLY A 261 -13.06 9.28 0.19
N TYR A 262 -11.84 9.17 0.71
CA TYR A 262 -11.55 8.47 1.95
C TYR A 262 -10.89 9.40 2.96
N GLY A 263 -11.56 9.62 4.09
CA GLY A 263 -11.12 10.54 5.13
C GLY A 263 -11.89 11.87 5.14
N LYS A 264 -11.31 12.88 5.80
CA LYS A 264 -11.98 14.16 6.00
C LYS A 264 -12.02 14.96 4.69
N ALA A 265 -13.19 15.50 4.35
CA ALA A 265 -13.34 16.41 3.23
C ALA A 265 -12.47 17.66 3.41
N ASP A 266 -11.88 18.13 2.31
CA ASP A 266 -11.18 19.40 2.22
C ASP A 266 -12.15 20.52 1.82
N THR A 267 -11.85 21.75 2.23
CA THR A 267 -12.70 22.92 1.96
C THR A 267 -11.86 24.16 1.73
N MET A 268 -12.16 24.87 0.65
CA MET A 268 -11.52 26.13 0.28
C MET A 268 -12.60 27.21 0.10
N LYS A 269 -12.27 28.44 0.50
CA LYS A 269 -13.16 29.60 0.46
C LYS A 269 -12.51 30.72 -0.34
N ILE A 270 -13.28 31.34 -1.23
CA ILE A 270 -12.94 32.57 -1.94
C ILE A 270 -14.05 33.58 -1.67
N VAL A 271 -13.66 34.83 -1.44
CA VAL A 271 -14.59 35.97 -1.35
C VAL A 271 -14.38 36.80 -2.60
N VAL A 272 -15.44 37.06 -3.34
CA VAL A 272 -15.40 37.86 -4.56
C VAL A 272 -16.09 39.19 -4.27
N GLU A 273 -15.33 40.26 -4.42
CA GLU A 273 -15.84 41.63 -4.33
C GLU A 273 -16.35 42.09 -5.69
N ARG A 274 -17.40 42.90 -5.67
CA ARG A 274 -17.92 43.55 -6.86
C ARG A 274 -16.99 44.67 -7.30
N VAL A 275 -16.57 44.66 -8.56
CA VAL A 275 -15.93 45.81 -9.21
C VAL A 275 -16.95 46.49 -10.11
N LEU A 276 -17.23 47.77 -9.84
CA LEU A 276 -18.07 48.61 -10.70
C LEU A 276 -17.20 49.20 -11.80
N LEU A 277 -17.62 49.00 -13.06
CA LEU A 277 -16.97 49.57 -14.24
C LEU A 277 -17.50 50.99 -14.54
#